data_AF-A0A532D9K4-F1
#
_entry.id   AF-A0A532D9K4-F1
#
_cell.length_a   1.000
_cell.length_b   1.000
_cell.length_c   1.000
_cell.angle_alpha   90.00
_cell.angle_beta   90.00
_cell.angle_gamma   90.00
#
_symmetry.space_group_name_H-M   'P 1'
#
loop_
_entity.id
_entity.type
_entity.pdbx_description
1 polymer ?
#
loop_
_entity_poly.entity_id
_entity_poly.type
_entity_poly.pdbx_seq_one_letter_code
_entity_poly.pdbx_strand_id
1 'polypeptide(L)'
;MSTEPPEESPRPSHAPSSEDRDAGSDDRYLRIAEMIVGTAMMFVGFLTILLSISGGFELAGVTPALLYFAGMTIWAHATIVNTTVRYSVMIVAITFALGFFHYGEMHFWHKQVIFWATVAMVMFFMFTTATPDEKTKR
;
A
#
# COMPACT_ATOMS: atom_id res chain seq x y z
N MET A 1 28.77 14.02 -69.52
CA MET A 1 27.94 12.80 -69.48
C MET A 1 27.71 12.49 -68.01
N SER A 2 26.58 12.95 -67.48
CA SER A 2 26.25 12.90 -66.05
C SER A 2 25.56 11.58 -65.74
N THR A 3 25.97 10.89 -64.67
CA THR A 3 25.26 9.73 -64.11
C THR A 3 24.91 10.03 -62.66
N GLU A 4 23.63 10.30 -62.43
CA GLU A 4 23.00 10.33 -61.10
C GLU A 4 23.00 8.93 -60.47
N PRO A 5 23.26 8.79 -59.16
CA PRO A 5 22.93 7.58 -58.42
C PRO A 5 21.44 7.61 -57.97
N PRO A 6 20.78 6.44 -57.88
CA PRO A 6 19.34 6.36 -57.64
C PRO A 6 18.97 6.59 -56.16
N GLU A 7 17.85 7.29 -55.94
CA GLU A 7 17.15 7.34 -54.65
C GLU A 7 16.75 5.94 -54.19
N GLU A 8 17.28 5.49 -53.05
CA GLU A 8 16.75 4.32 -52.33
C GLU A 8 16.06 4.79 -51.03
N SER A 9 14.74 4.58 -51.04
CA SER A 9 13.71 4.72 -50.02
C SER A 9 14.17 4.68 -48.54
N PRO A 10 13.64 5.55 -47.66
CA PRO A 10 13.88 5.46 -46.22
C PRO A 10 13.32 4.14 -45.68
N ARG A 11 14.19 3.27 -45.16
CA ARG A 11 13.77 2.13 -44.34
C ARG A 11 12.87 2.63 -43.21
N PRO A 12 11.70 2.02 -42.97
CA PRO A 12 10.90 2.38 -41.81
C PRO A 12 11.74 2.05 -40.58
N SER A 13 12.16 3.11 -39.88
CA SER A 13 12.64 3.00 -38.51
C SER A 13 11.51 2.34 -37.73
N HIS A 14 11.73 1.10 -37.30
CA HIS A 14 10.78 0.38 -36.46
C HIS A 14 10.69 1.19 -35.15
N ALA A 15 9.71 2.08 -35.08
CA ALA A 15 9.34 2.71 -33.84
C ALA A 15 9.04 1.57 -32.85
N PRO A 16 9.54 1.61 -31.60
CA PRO A 16 9.03 0.72 -30.59
C PRO A 16 7.52 0.98 -30.51
N SER A 17 6.75 -0.08 -30.78
CA SER A 17 5.31 -0.13 -30.70
C SER A 17 4.86 0.53 -29.40
N SER A 18 3.95 1.51 -29.53
CA SER A 18 3.29 2.20 -28.42
C SER A 18 2.56 1.25 -27.46
N GLU A 19 2.35 -0.01 -27.84
CA GLU A 19 1.75 -1.06 -27.01
C GLU A 19 2.63 -1.48 -25.81
N ASP A 20 3.96 -1.36 -25.88
CA ASP A 20 4.84 -1.71 -24.74
C ASP A 20 4.88 -0.61 -23.65
N ARG A 21 4.41 0.61 -23.98
CA ARG A 21 4.37 1.75 -23.05
C ARG A 21 3.09 1.81 -22.22
N ASP A 22 1.96 1.35 -22.77
CA ASP A 22 0.68 1.40 -22.07
C ASP A 22 0.58 0.30 -21.00
N ALA A 23 1.00 -0.93 -21.28
CA ALA A 23 0.94 -2.05 -20.32
C ALA A 23 1.73 -1.78 -19.02
N GLY A 24 2.95 -1.24 -19.12
CA GLY A 24 3.77 -0.89 -17.95
C GLY A 24 3.30 0.37 -17.22
N SER A 25 2.45 1.18 -17.85
CA SER A 25 1.84 2.36 -17.23
C SER A 25 0.59 1.99 -16.44
N ASP A 26 -0.26 1.11 -16.97
CA ASP A 26 -1.48 0.63 -16.30
C ASP A 26 -1.18 -0.11 -15.01
N ASP A 27 -0.18 -0.99 -14.98
CA ASP A 27 0.26 -1.68 -13.76
C ASP A 27 0.73 -0.69 -12.68
N ARG A 28 1.38 0.40 -13.11
CA ARG A 28 1.85 1.46 -12.22
C ARG A 28 0.67 2.27 -11.70
N TYR A 29 -0.29 2.63 -12.55
CA TYR A 29 -1.51 3.33 -12.14
C TYR A 29 -2.35 2.48 -11.18
N LEU A 30 -2.51 1.18 -11.46
CA LEU A 30 -3.21 0.24 -10.59
C LEU A 30 -2.54 0.16 -9.21
N ARG A 31 -1.20 0.04 -9.19
CA ARG A 31 -0.43 0.01 -7.95
C ARG A 31 -0.54 1.30 -7.13
N ILE A 32 -0.51 2.46 -7.80
CA ILE A 32 -0.70 3.76 -7.14
C ILE A 32 -2.14 3.88 -6.61
N ALA A 33 -3.12 3.45 -7.39
CA ALA A 33 -4.52 3.44 -6.98
C ALA A 33 -4.73 2.56 -5.75
N GLU A 34 -4.18 1.34 -5.72
CA GLU A 34 -4.22 0.45 -4.56
C GLU A 34 -3.54 1.09 -3.33
N MET A 35 -2.43 1.80 -3.52
CA MET A 35 -1.75 2.50 -2.44
C MET A 35 -2.63 3.61 -1.84
N ILE A 36 -3.28 4.42 -2.69
CA ILE A 36 -4.18 5.50 -2.26
C ILE A 36 -5.43 4.91 -1.58
N VAL A 37 -6.03 3.88 -2.16
CA VAL A 37 -7.21 3.21 -1.60
C VAL A 37 -6.89 2.56 -0.26
N GLY A 38 -5.78 1.84 -0.16
CA GLY A 38 -5.34 1.20 1.07
C GLY A 38 -5.04 2.21 2.18
N THR A 39 -4.34 3.30 1.86
CA THR A 39 -4.08 4.38 2.82
C THR A 39 -5.35 5.10 3.26
N ALA A 40 -6.27 5.39 2.34
CA ALA A 40 -7.55 6.00 2.67
C ALA A 40 -8.40 5.10 3.59
N MET A 41 -8.47 3.80 3.29
CA MET A 41 -9.17 2.83 4.14
C MET A 41 -8.56 2.73 5.54
N MET A 42 -7.23 2.68 5.65
CA MET A 42 -6.55 2.73 6.95
C MET A 42 -6.89 4.01 7.70
N PHE A 43 -6.86 5.16 7.02
CA PHE A 43 -7.13 6.44 7.66
C PHE A 43 -8.58 6.54 8.16
N VAL A 44 -9.55 6.18 7.33
CA VAL A 44 -10.98 6.20 7.71
C VAL A 44 -11.28 5.20 8.84
N GLY A 45 -10.73 3.99 8.75
CA GLY A 45 -10.85 2.97 9.80
C GLY A 45 -10.25 3.47 11.12
N PHE A 46 -9.05 4.03 11.06
CA PHE A 46 -8.37 4.58 12.23
C PHE A 46 -9.09 5.77 12.85
N LEU A 47 -9.55 6.74 12.06
CA LEU A 47 -10.34 7.88 12.55
C LEU A 47 -11.60 7.41 13.26
N THR A 48 -12.29 6.41 12.71
CA THR A 48 -13.52 5.87 13.31
C THR A 48 -13.23 5.16 14.64
N ILE A 49 -12.07 4.50 14.77
CA ILE A 49 -11.61 3.93 16.05
C ILE A 49 -11.30 5.04 17.06
N LEU A 50 -10.58 6.10 16.66
CA LEU A 50 -10.29 7.26 17.51
C LEU A 50 -11.58 7.94 18.01
N LEU A 51 -12.53 8.15 17.10
CA LEU A 51 -13.85 8.69 17.42
C LEU A 51 -14.60 7.79 18.39
N SER A 52 -14.52 6.47 18.23
CA SER A 52 -15.16 5.52 19.15
C SER A 52 -14.50 5.50 20.54
N ILE A 53 -13.19 5.74 20.64
CA ILE A 53 -12.50 5.91 21.93
C ILE A 53 -12.89 7.25 22.58
N SER A 54 -12.96 8.33 21.78
CA SER A 54 -13.22 9.68 22.28
C SER A 54 -14.69 9.95 22.63
N GLY A 55 -15.62 9.33 21.92
CA GLY A 55 -17.07 9.56 22.07
C GLY A 55 -17.76 8.62 23.05
N GLY A 56 -17.08 7.60 23.56
CA GLY A 56 -17.63 6.63 24.52
C GLY A 56 -18.71 5.68 23.96
N PHE A 57 -19.11 5.84 22.69
CA PHE A 57 -20.09 5.00 22.01
C PHE A 57 -19.43 4.05 21.01
N GLU A 58 -20.00 2.84 20.87
CA GLU A 58 -19.64 1.87 19.85
C GLU A 58 -20.15 2.31 18.48
N LEU A 59 -19.44 3.24 17.83
CA LEU A 59 -19.92 3.87 16.59
C LEU A 59 -20.10 2.90 15.41
N ALA A 60 -19.56 1.67 15.45
CA ALA A 60 -19.82 0.64 14.43
C ALA A 60 -19.31 -0.79 14.79
N GLY A 61 -19.14 -1.11 16.09
CA GLY A 61 -18.61 -2.41 16.53
C GLY A 61 -17.21 -2.72 15.94
N VAL A 62 -17.04 -3.92 15.36
CA VAL A 62 -15.76 -4.40 14.78
C VAL A 62 -15.46 -3.84 13.38
N THR A 63 -16.46 -3.24 12.71
CA THR A 63 -16.38 -2.76 11.32
C THR A 63 -15.21 -1.80 11.05
N PRO A 64 -14.94 -0.79 11.91
CA PRO A 64 -13.83 0.16 11.70
C PRO A 64 -12.46 -0.52 11.70
N ALA A 65 -12.30 -1.53 12.55
CA ALA A 65 -11.06 -2.28 12.65
C ALA A 65 -10.86 -3.20 11.45
N LEU A 66 -11.92 -3.86 10.99
CA LEU A 66 -11.87 -4.63 9.75
C LEU A 66 -11.51 -3.75 8.57
N LEU A 67 -12.09 -2.55 8.49
CA LEU A 67 -11.76 -1.57 7.45
C LEU A 67 -10.29 -1.13 7.52
N TYR A 68 -9.77 -0.92 8.73
CA TYR A 68 -8.36 -0.59 8.96
C TYR A 68 -7.42 -1.71 8.49
N PHE A 69 -7.65 -2.96 8.91
CA PHE A 69 -6.82 -4.10 8.54
C PHE A 69 -6.95 -4.49 7.06
N ALA A 70 -8.13 -4.31 6.47
CA ALA A 70 -8.33 -4.46 5.03
C ALA A 70 -7.51 -3.43 4.25
N GLY A 71 -7.57 -2.15 4.67
CA GLY A 71 -6.73 -1.09 4.10
C GLY A 71 -5.24 -1.39 4.23
N MET A 72 -4.81 -1.91 5.39
CA MET A 72 -3.42 -2.30 5.63
C MET A 72 -2.96 -3.44 4.71
N THR A 73 -3.83 -4.42 4.46
CA THR A 73 -3.53 -5.55 3.57
C THR A 73 -3.34 -5.09 2.12
N ILE A 74 -4.26 -4.24 1.63
CA ILE A 74 -4.20 -3.65 0.27
C ILE A 74 -2.96 -2.76 0.14
N TRP A 75 -2.70 -1.93 1.14
CA TRP A 75 -1.53 -1.05 1.14
C TRP A 75 -0.21 -1.82 1.17
N ALA A 76 -0.11 -2.88 1.98
CA ALA A 76 1.06 -3.72 2.05
C ALA A 76 1.34 -4.42 0.71
N HIS A 77 0.29 -4.90 0.05
CA HIS A 77 0.38 -5.50 -1.29
C HIS A 77 1.00 -4.53 -2.32
N ALA A 78 0.51 -3.29 -2.33
CA ALA A 78 0.92 -2.26 -3.28
C ALA A 78 2.31 -1.67 -2.99
N THR A 79 2.66 -1.48 -1.72
CA THR A 79 3.81 -0.66 -1.31
C THR A 79 5.09 -1.48 -1.08
N ILE A 80 4.96 -2.69 -0.54
CA ILE A 80 6.14 -3.46 -0.09
C ILE A 80 6.69 -4.27 -1.26
N VAL A 81 7.93 -3.97 -1.66
CA VAL A 81 8.63 -4.70 -2.73
C VAL A 81 9.20 -6.03 -2.23
N ASN A 82 9.66 -6.09 -0.97
CA ASN A 82 10.20 -7.31 -0.38
C ASN A 82 9.08 -8.31 -0.08
N THR A 83 9.08 -9.42 -0.82
CA THR A 83 8.05 -10.47 -0.74
C THR A 83 7.85 -11.03 0.67
N THR A 84 8.93 -11.27 1.42
CA THR A 84 8.87 -11.82 2.78
C THR A 84 8.19 -10.84 3.73
N VAL A 85 8.55 -9.55 3.65
CA VAL A 85 7.95 -8.49 4.49
C VAL A 85 6.51 -8.21 4.07
N ARG A 86 6.22 -8.25 2.77
CA ARG A 86 4.86 -8.06 2.25
C ARG A 86 3.90 -9.09 2.81
N TYR A 87 4.25 -10.37 2.68
CA TYR A 87 3.38 -11.45 3.16
C TYR A 87 3.33 -11.51 4.68
N SER A 88 4.39 -11.16 5.41
CA SER A 88 4.31 -11.11 6.87
C SER A 88 3.31 -10.06 7.35
N VAL A 89 3.36 -8.84 6.81
CA VAL A 89 2.41 -7.76 7.15
C VAL A 89 0.99 -8.15 6.77
N MET A 90 0.77 -8.73 5.58
CA MET A 90 -0.55 -9.17 5.13
C MET A 90 -1.11 -10.29 6.01
N ILE A 91 -0.32 -11.33 6.32
CA ILE A 91 -0.77 -12.45 7.16
C ILE A 91 -1.14 -11.93 8.55
N VAL A 92 -0.29 -11.08 9.14
CA VAL A 92 -0.55 -10.48 10.45
C VAL A 92 -1.85 -9.66 10.42
N ALA A 93 -2.02 -8.78 9.42
CA ALA A 93 -3.23 -7.98 9.29
C ALA A 93 -4.49 -8.83 9.12
N ILE A 94 -4.43 -9.89 8.31
CA ILE A 94 -5.54 -10.83 8.07
C ILE A 94 -5.86 -11.62 9.35
N THR A 95 -4.85 -12.12 10.07
CA THR A 95 -5.03 -12.83 11.33
C THR A 95 -5.70 -11.95 12.37
N PHE A 96 -5.28 -10.68 12.49
CA PHE A 96 -5.95 -9.73 13.38
C PHE A 96 -7.38 -9.44 12.95
N ALA A 97 -7.62 -9.22 11.65
CA ALA A 97 -8.98 -9.02 11.12
C ALA A 97 -9.90 -10.21 11.44
N LEU A 98 -9.44 -11.44 11.20
CA LEU A 98 -10.16 -12.67 11.53
C LEU A 98 -10.39 -12.82 13.03
N GLY A 99 -9.39 -12.50 13.85
CA GLY A 99 -9.51 -12.48 15.30
C GLY A 99 -10.65 -11.55 15.72
N PHE A 100 -10.62 -10.28 15.29
CA PHE A 100 -11.66 -9.32 15.63
C PHE A 100 -13.04 -9.69 15.08
N PHE A 101 -13.09 -10.28 13.87
CA PHE A 101 -14.34 -10.78 13.30
C PHE A 101 -14.94 -11.90 14.15
N HIS A 102 -14.11 -12.84 14.61
CA HIS A 102 -14.55 -13.98 15.41
C HIS A 102 -15.00 -13.59 16.82
N TYR A 103 -14.32 -12.62 17.45
CA TYR A 103 -14.67 -12.19 18.81
C TYR A 103 -15.93 -11.32 18.86
N GLY A 104 -16.40 -10.75 17.74
CA GLY A 104 -17.73 -10.12 17.57
C GLY A 104 -17.99 -8.82 18.35
N GLU A 105 -17.32 -8.64 19.49
CA GLU A 105 -17.52 -7.53 20.41
C GLU A 105 -16.16 -6.88 20.76
N MET A 106 -16.00 -5.63 20.31
CA MET A 106 -14.77 -4.87 20.51
C MET A 106 -14.75 -4.19 21.88
N HIS A 107 -14.41 -4.97 22.90
CA HIS A 107 -14.17 -4.44 24.24
C HIS A 107 -13.15 -3.28 24.22
N PHE A 108 -13.27 -2.37 25.20
CA PHE A 108 -12.43 -1.16 25.35
C PHE A 108 -10.92 -1.43 25.18
N TRP A 109 -10.42 -2.57 25.64
CA TRP A 109 -9.02 -2.95 25.54
C TRP A 109 -8.53 -3.14 24.08
N HIS A 110 -9.37 -3.66 23.18
CA HIS A 110 -9.02 -3.88 21.77
C HIS A 110 -8.78 -2.56 21.03
N LYS A 111 -9.59 -1.53 21.32
CA LYS A 111 -9.45 -0.20 20.74
C LYS A 111 -8.12 0.44 21.15
N GLN A 112 -7.72 0.24 22.41
CA GLN A 112 -6.42 0.69 22.93
C GLN A 112 -5.26 -0.06 22.27
N VAL A 113 -5.34 -1.39 22.13
CA VAL A 113 -4.30 -2.19 21.47
C VAL A 113 -4.08 -1.74 20.02
N ILE A 114 -5.16 -1.48 19.26
CA ILE A 114 -5.03 -1.02 17.87
C ILE A 114 -4.41 0.37 17.80
N PHE A 115 -4.78 1.27 18.71
CA PHE A 115 -4.17 2.59 18.82
C PHE A 115 -2.66 2.49 19.07
N TRP A 116 -2.24 1.74 20.10
CA TRP A 116 -0.83 1.55 20.43
C TRP A 116 -0.06 0.81 19.33
N ALA A 117 -0.68 -0.18 18.67
CA ALA A 117 -0.08 -0.87 17.54
C ALA A 117 0.18 0.08 16.37
N THR A 118 -0.76 0.99 16.09
CA THR A 118 -0.60 2.01 15.03
C THR A 118 0.52 2.99 15.37
N VAL A 119 0.58 3.47 16.62
CA VAL A 119 1.65 4.34 17.11
C VAL A 119 3.01 3.63 17.01
N ALA A 120 3.09 2.36 17.44
CA ALA A 120 4.31 1.56 17.36
C ALA A 120 4.73 1.31 15.90
N MET A 121 3.79 1.03 15.00
CA MET A 121 4.07 0.87 13.57
C MET A 121 4.65 2.16 12.97
N VAL A 122 4.03 3.31 13.26
CA VAL A 122 4.53 4.62 12.78
C VAL A 122 5.91 4.92 13.36
N MET A 123 6.11 4.69 14.65
CA MET A 123 7.44 4.83 15.26
C MET A 123 8.46 3.91 14.60
N PHE A 124 8.14 2.63 14.42
CA PHE A 124 9.03 1.69 13.75
C PHE A 124 9.41 2.17 12.35
N PHE A 125 8.44 2.63 11.55
CA PHE A 125 8.70 3.16 10.22
C PHE A 125 9.54 4.44 10.28
N MET A 126 9.25 5.36 11.21
CA MET A 126 10.04 6.57 11.42
C MET A 126 11.48 6.25 11.81
N PHE A 127 11.72 5.33 12.74
CA PHE A 127 13.08 4.99 13.19
C PHE A 127 13.86 4.15 12.17
N THR A 128 13.20 3.24 11.45
CA THR A 128 13.86 2.45 10.40
C THR A 128 14.21 3.28 9.18
N THR A 129 13.39 4.26 8.81
CA THR A 129 13.68 5.22 7.74
C THR A 129 14.67 6.32 8.16
N ALA A 130 14.77 6.62 9.46
CA ALA A 130 15.67 7.65 9.99
C ALA A 130 17.13 7.20 10.13
N THR A 131 17.46 5.93 9.89
CA THR A 131 18.87 5.50 9.87
C THR A 131 19.44 5.84 8.49
N PRO A 132 20.28 6.87 8.34
CA PRO A 132 20.85 7.21 7.04
C PRO A 132 21.72 6.06 6.57
N ASP A 133 21.62 5.74 5.29
CA ASP A 133 22.43 4.74 4.62
C ASP A 133 23.93 5.11 4.70
N GLU A 134 24.60 4.68 5.77
CA GLU A 134 26.05 4.75 5.91
C GLU A 134 26.72 3.66 5.04
N LYS A 135 26.31 3.51 3.78
CA LYS A 135 27.03 2.70 2.79
C LYS A 135 27.16 3.34 1.42
N THR A 136 27.08 4.67 1.33
CA THR A 136 27.68 5.42 0.21
C THR A 136 29.04 6.01 0.65
N LYS A 137 30.05 5.14 0.76
CA LYS A 137 31.50 5.45 0.55
C LYS A 137 32.37 4.29 1.05
N ARG A 138 32.71 3.37 0.15
CA ARG A 138 34.08 2.86 0.00
C ARG A 138 34.24 2.17 -1.34
#